data_AF-A0A3L6JM53-F1
#
_entry.id   AF-A0A3L6JM53-F1
#
_cell.length_a   1.000
_cell.length_b   1.000
_cell.length_c   1.000
_cell.angle_alpha   90.00
_cell.angle_beta   90.00
_cell.angle_gamma   90.00
#
_symmetry.space_group_name_H-M   'P 1'
#
loop_
_entity.id
_entity.type
_entity.pdbx_description
1 polymer ?
#
loop_
_entity_poly.entity_id
_entity_poly.type
_entity_poly.pdbx_seq_one_letter_code
_entity_poly.pdbx_strand_id
1 'polypeptide(L)'
;TVDYLRKELAVDIADIDSIESMVPSTLDEASAAEARTEQAFVELVNPLALDVVEAMLSPGVWESAKDVFPTTDLADYARKLDPVVVPALYTDIGLIPDAGSMPKQLRTMIDYAVKECSYADVGEEPNAESVYYVMSGPTHIAKAEYGMHLKEALEKFIAPGAAITPCYVQYHVPDAKTNLLLLLGLPKIPELVTIINEATQLVNLHSGASPLKQGWFMRSKGTSRKELVDAINDFRELFSYYMSPGESIE
;
A
#
# COMPACT_ATOMS: atom_id res chain seq x y z
N THR A 1 -24.01 -6.86 -8.52
CA THR A 1 -23.23 -5.97 -7.64
C THR A 1 -24.13 -5.03 -6.84
N VAL A 2 -25.04 -4.26 -7.47
CA VAL A 2 -26.04 -3.44 -6.73
C VAL A 2 -27.00 -4.28 -5.88
N ASP A 3 -27.44 -5.44 -6.38
CA ASP A 3 -28.35 -6.34 -5.65
C ASP A 3 -27.70 -7.05 -4.44
N TYR A 4 -26.37 -7.15 -4.38
CA TYR A 4 -25.68 -7.79 -3.25
C TYR A 4 -25.63 -6.83 -2.06
N LEU A 5 -25.24 -5.58 -2.30
CA LEU A 5 -25.20 -4.52 -1.28
C LEU A 5 -26.59 -4.23 -0.72
N ARG A 6 -27.63 -4.22 -1.57
CA ARG A 6 -29.03 -4.04 -1.14
C ARG A 6 -29.53 -5.19 -0.26
N LYS A 7 -29.05 -6.41 -0.53
CA LYS A 7 -29.48 -7.62 0.19
C LYS A 7 -28.78 -7.75 1.56
N GLU A 8 -27.53 -7.32 1.67
CA GLU A 8 -26.77 -7.40 2.93
C GLU A 8 -27.02 -6.22 3.87
N LEU A 9 -27.11 -5.00 3.34
CA LEU A 9 -27.24 -3.80 4.17
C LEU A 9 -28.69 -3.49 4.55
N ALA A 10 -29.68 -4.08 3.85
CA ALA A 10 -31.11 -3.76 4.00
C ALA A 10 -31.43 -2.25 3.91
N VAL A 11 -30.56 -1.46 3.27
CA VAL A 11 -30.74 -0.03 3.04
C VAL A 11 -31.23 0.19 1.60
N ASP A 12 -32.21 1.06 1.44
CA ASP A 12 -32.65 1.50 0.12
C ASP A 12 -31.69 2.58 -0.41
N ILE A 13 -30.79 2.16 -1.31
CA ILE A 13 -29.72 2.98 -1.93
C ILE A 13 -30.29 4.20 -2.71
N ALA A 14 -31.62 4.29 -2.87
CA ALA A 14 -32.30 5.43 -3.49
C ALA A 14 -32.58 6.60 -2.53
N ASP A 15 -32.42 6.41 -1.22
CA ASP A 15 -32.71 7.42 -0.20
C ASP A 15 -31.43 8.08 0.33
N ILE A 16 -31.01 9.14 -0.37
CA ILE A 16 -29.75 9.88 -0.11
C ILE A 16 -29.74 10.51 1.29
N ASP A 17 -30.91 10.89 1.82
CA ASP A 17 -31.05 11.51 3.15
C ASP A 17 -30.74 10.52 4.29
N SER A 18 -30.83 9.21 4.04
CA SER A 18 -30.49 8.17 5.02
C SER A 18 -28.98 8.02 5.23
N ILE A 19 -28.19 8.28 4.20
CA ILE A 19 -26.73 8.06 4.17
C ILE A 19 -25.99 9.20 4.89
N GLU A 20 -26.50 10.44 4.81
CA GLU A 20 -25.89 11.60 5.48
C GLU A 20 -25.94 11.53 7.01
N SER A 21 -26.80 10.68 7.59
CA SER A 21 -26.93 10.52 9.05
C SER A 21 -26.02 9.46 9.68
N MET A 22 -25.27 8.68 8.88
CA MET A 22 -24.55 7.47 9.34
C MET A 22 -23.07 7.68 9.70
N VAL A 23 -22.63 8.91 9.95
CA VAL A 23 -21.27 9.17 10.46
C VAL A 23 -21.36 10.30 11.50
N PRO A 24 -20.75 10.27 12.71
CA PRO A 24 -19.78 9.33 13.30
C PRO A 24 -20.09 8.86 14.76
N SER A 25 -19.38 7.87 15.30
CA SER A 25 -18.33 8.10 16.33
C SER A 25 -17.74 6.81 16.91
N THR A 26 -16.49 6.96 17.33
CA THR A 26 -15.56 6.00 17.95
C THR A 26 -15.89 5.66 19.41
N LEU A 27 -16.90 4.84 19.75
CA LEU A 27 -17.15 4.42 21.15
C LEU A 27 -17.79 3.01 21.35
N ASP A 28 -17.09 2.21 22.17
CA ASP A 28 -17.41 1.12 23.12
C ASP A 28 -18.70 0.27 23.13
N GLU A 29 -19.75 0.53 22.33
CA GLU A 29 -20.94 -0.35 22.26
C GLU A 29 -21.54 -0.38 20.84
N ALA A 30 -20.88 -1.08 19.91
CA ALA A 30 -21.32 -1.19 18.51
C ALA A 30 -22.59 -2.05 18.35
N SER A 31 -23.56 -1.56 17.59
CA SER A 31 -24.73 -2.34 17.17
C SER A 31 -24.35 -3.36 16.08
N ALA A 32 -25.16 -4.42 15.92
CA ALA A 32 -24.91 -5.48 14.94
C ALA A 32 -24.94 -5.04 13.46
N ALA A 33 -25.40 -3.81 13.18
CA ALA A 33 -25.37 -3.21 11.84
C ALA A 33 -24.08 -2.43 11.60
N GLU A 34 -23.58 -1.72 12.62
CA GLU A 34 -22.30 -1.01 12.58
C GLU A 34 -21.14 -1.99 12.48
N ALA A 35 -21.16 -3.07 13.29
CA ALA A 35 -20.16 -4.15 13.20
C ALA A 35 -20.13 -4.82 11.81
N ARG A 36 -21.29 -4.96 11.14
CA ARG A 36 -21.37 -5.51 9.77
C ARG A 36 -20.86 -4.54 8.72
N THR A 37 -21.05 -3.24 8.93
CA THR A 37 -20.58 -2.20 8.00
C THR A 37 -19.07 -2.03 8.13
N GLU A 38 -18.54 -2.11 9.35
CA GLU A 38 -17.11 -2.18 9.64
C GLU A 38 -16.50 -3.47 9.07
N GLN A 39 -17.15 -4.62 9.25
CA GLN A 39 -16.69 -5.87 8.67
C GLN A 39 -16.71 -5.84 7.13
N ALA A 40 -17.74 -5.25 6.52
CA ALA A 40 -17.76 -5.02 5.07
C ALA A 40 -16.69 -4.02 4.63
N PHE A 41 -16.40 -2.98 5.43
CA PHE A 41 -15.31 -2.03 5.17
C PHE A 41 -13.93 -2.70 5.30
N VAL A 42 -13.73 -3.57 6.29
CA VAL A 42 -12.53 -4.41 6.47
C VAL A 42 -12.40 -5.45 5.36
N GLU A 43 -13.51 -5.98 4.83
CA GLU A 43 -13.52 -6.87 3.66
C GLU A 43 -13.27 -6.11 2.34
N LEU A 44 -13.64 -4.82 2.26
CA LEU A 44 -13.42 -3.96 1.09
C LEU A 44 -12.02 -3.32 1.08
N VAL A 45 -11.53 -2.92 2.25
CA VAL A 45 -10.15 -2.51 2.50
C VAL A 45 -9.32 -3.77 2.46
N ASN A 46 -8.89 -4.10 1.25
CA ASN A 46 -7.99 -5.19 0.87
C ASN A 46 -7.31 -5.85 2.10
N PRO A 47 -7.57 -7.13 2.45
CA PRO A 47 -6.97 -7.76 3.64
C PRO A 47 -5.44 -7.65 3.67
N LEU A 48 -4.83 -7.55 2.49
CA LEU A 48 -3.42 -7.23 2.29
C LEU A 48 -3.04 -5.84 2.89
N ALA A 49 -3.87 -4.81 2.68
CA ALA A 49 -3.66 -3.49 3.26
C ALA A 49 -3.72 -3.49 4.79
N LEU A 50 -4.54 -4.37 5.40
CA LEU A 50 -4.59 -4.52 6.86
C LEU A 50 -3.28 -5.08 7.41
N ASP A 51 -2.73 -6.14 6.79
CA ASP A 51 -1.45 -6.74 7.19
C ASP A 51 -0.29 -5.73 7.07
N VAL A 52 -0.32 -4.89 6.03
CA VAL A 52 0.65 -3.79 5.86
C VAL A 52 0.51 -2.77 6.97
N VAL A 53 -0.71 -2.32 7.28
CA VAL A 53 -0.95 -1.34 8.36
C VAL A 53 -0.53 -1.91 9.70
N GLU A 54 -0.81 -3.18 9.98
CA GLU A 54 -0.36 -3.86 11.19
C GLU A 54 1.17 -3.88 11.29
N ALA A 55 1.86 -4.29 10.21
CA ALA A 55 3.31 -4.29 10.15
C ALA A 55 3.92 -2.88 10.26
N MET A 56 3.24 -1.85 9.73
CA MET A 56 3.64 -0.45 9.85
C MET A 56 3.54 0.06 11.29
N LEU A 57 2.49 -0.34 12.00
CA LEU A 57 2.23 0.09 13.39
C LEU A 57 2.99 -0.74 14.43
N SER A 58 3.44 -1.94 14.06
CA SER A 58 4.13 -2.87 14.95
C SER A 58 5.26 -2.25 15.78
N PRO A 59 6.07 -1.29 15.28
CA PRO A 59 7.11 -0.68 16.10
C PRO A 59 6.58 0.26 17.21
N GLY A 60 5.42 0.88 17.00
CA GLY A 60 4.83 1.85 17.93
C GLY A 60 3.92 1.23 18.99
N VAL A 61 3.48 -0.01 18.78
CA VAL A 61 2.67 -0.76 19.77
C VAL A 61 3.57 -1.21 20.92
N TRP A 62 3.16 -1.08 22.17
CA TRP A 62 3.92 -1.61 23.29
C TRP A 62 3.66 -3.12 23.48
N GLU A 63 4.72 -3.91 23.61
CA GLU A 63 4.65 -5.34 23.97
C GLU A 63 5.79 -5.70 24.92
N SER A 64 5.54 -6.56 25.92
CA SER A 64 6.50 -6.90 26.97
C SER A 64 7.68 -7.76 26.50
N ALA A 65 7.53 -8.46 25.38
CA ALA A 65 8.52 -9.36 24.81
C ALA A 65 9.20 -8.77 23.55
N LYS A 66 9.15 -7.45 23.38
CA LYS A 66 9.55 -6.77 22.14
C LYS A 66 10.45 -5.58 22.41
N ASP A 67 11.58 -5.55 21.72
CA ASP A 67 12.46 -4.39 21.63
C ASP A 67 12.39 -3.77 20.22
N VAL A 68 12.51 -2.45 20.13
CA VAL A 68 12.44 -1.69 18.87
C VAL A 68 13.67 -0.81 18.70
N PHE A 69 14.33 -0.93 17.55
CA PHE A 69 15.55 -0.19 17.24
C PHE A 69 15.52 0.42 15.83
N PRO A 70 15.84 1.71 15.65
CA PRO A 70 15.97 2.73 16.69
C PRO A 70 14.61 3.02 17.34
N THR A 71 14.61 3.40 18.62
CA THR A 71 13.40 3.86 19.31
C THR A 71 12.80 5.03 18.54
N THR A 72 11.63 4.82 17.95
CA THR A 72 10.96 5.80 17.11
C THR A 72 9.53 5.95 17.62
N ASP A 73 9.09 7.18 17.85
CA ASP A 73 7.71 7.47 18.23
C ASP A 73 6.78 7.34 17.01
N LEU A 74 5.50 7.03 17.23
CA LEU A 74 4.48 6.95 16.20
C LEU A 74 4.35 8.26 15.40
N ALA A 75 4.52 9.40 16.07
CA ALA A 75 4.52 10.72 15.44
C ALA A 75 5.72 10.93 14.49
N ASP A 76 6.84 10.25 14.73
CA ASP A 76 7.99 10.28 13.84
C ASP A 76 7.78 9.39 12.61
N TYR A 77 6.95 8.34 12.70
CA TYR A 77 6.60 7.50 11.54
C TYR A 77 5.82 8.27 10.48
N ALA A 78 4.80 9.02 10.87
CA ALA A 78 3.98 9.79 9.92
C ALA A 78 4.80 10.84 9.14
N ARG A 79 5.91 11.35 9.71
CA ARG A 79 6.81 12.31 9.05
C ARG A 79 7.85 11.66 8.14
N LYS A 80 8.07 10.35 8.27
CA LYS A 80 9.08 9.60 7.50
C LYS A 80 8.51 8.98 6.23
N LEU A 81 7.19 9.07 6.02
CA LEU A 81 6.51 8.54 4.84
C LEU A 81 6.40 9.62 3.78
N ASP A 82 6.77 9.27 2.56
CA ASP A 82 6.53 10.13 1.41
C ASP A 82 5.02 10.24 1.10
N PRO A 83 4.58 11.26 0.34
CA PRO A 83 3.18 11.39 -0.05
C PRO A 83 2.68 10.22 -0.90
N VAL A 84 3.59 9.56 -1.63
CA VAL A 84 3.31 8.37 -2.44
C VAL A 84 4.28 7.27 -2.03
N VAL A 85 3.74 6.23 -1.41
CA VAL A 85 4.50 5.09 -0.89
C VAL A 85 3.87 3.81 -1.41
N VAL A 86 4.69 2.93 -1.97
CA VAL A 86 4.29 1.57 -2.34
C VAL A 86 4.76 0.60 -1.26
N PRO A 87 3.84 -0.09 -0.57
CA PRO A 87 4.22 -1.12 0.38
C PRO A 87 4.57 -2.42 -0.33
N ALA A 88 5.58 -3.11 0.20
CA ALA A 88 5.94 -4.47 -0.13
C ALA A 88 6.16 -5.25 1.17
N LEU A 89 5.30 -6.23 1.43
CA LEU A 89 5.29 -6.99 2.67
C LEU A 89 5.60 -8.45 2.38
N TYR A 90 6.71 -8.95 2.94
CA TYR A 90 7.08 -10.36 2.91
C TYR A 90 7.00 -10.93 4.34
N THR A 91 6.06 -11.84 4.55
CA THR A 91 5.81 -12.47 5.86
C THR A 91 6.39 -13.88 5.95
N ASP A 92 6.67 -14.31 7.18
CA ASP A 92 7.13 -15.66 7.52
C ASP A 92 8.40 -16.11 6.77
N ILE A 93 9.42 -15.25 6.82
CA ILE A 93 10.67 -15.42 6.09
C ILE A 93 11.57 -16.44 6.79
N GLY A 94 11.92 -17.51 6.07
CA GLY A 94 12.90 -18.51 6.51
C GLY A 94 14.34 -18.04 6.32
N LEU A 95 14.87 -17.23 7.25
CA LEU A 95 16.30 -16.89 7.28
C LEU A 95 17.08 -17.93 8.11
N ILE A 96 18.23 -18.38 7.57
CA ILE A 96 19.10 -19.33 8.26
C ILE A 96 20.49 -18.69 8.44
N PRO A 97 20.76 -18.05 9.59
CA PRO A 97 22.00 -17.31 9.83
C PRO A 97 23.28 -18.13 9.66
N ASP A 98 23.25 -19.39 10.07
CA ASP A 98 24.46 -20.21 10.22
C ASP A 98 24.73 -21.15 9.04
N ALA A 99 23.75 -21.37 8.16
CA ALA A 99 23.85 -22.36 7.07
C ALA A 99 24.19 -21.76 5.69
N GLY A 100 24.30 -20.43 5.59
CA GLY A 100 24.50 -19.76 4.30
C GLY A 100 25.05 -18.34 4.41
N SER A 101 25.35 -17.74 3.25
CA SER A 101 25.79 -16.34 3.18
C SER A 101 24.60 -15.43 3.47
N MET A 102 24.57 -14.84 4.67
CA MET A 102 23.54 -13.86 5.05
C MET A 102 23.34 -12.72 4.05
N PRO A 103 24.40 -12.09 3.49
CA PRO A 103 24.22 -11.06 2.46
C PRO A 103 23.44 -11.54 1.24
N LYS A 104 23.70 -12.78 0.79
CA LYS A 104 22.97 -13.36 -0.35
C LYS A 104 21.51 -13.63 0.00
N GLN A 105 21.24 -14.18 1.19
CA GLN A 105 19.87 -14.44 1.66
C GLN A 105 19.07 -13.14 1.75
N LEU A 106 19.65 -12.09 2.33
CA LEU A 106 19.00 -10.77 2.46
C LEU A 106 18.75 -10.12 1.09
N ARG A 107 19.69 -10.25 0.15
CA ARG A 107 19.49 -9.78 -1.22
C ARG A 107 18.35 -10.50 -1.92
N THR A 108 18.33 -11.83 -1.87
CA THR A 108 17.23 -12.62 -2.45
C THR A 108 15.88 -12.30 -1.80
N MET A 109 15.87 -12.09 -0.48
CA MET A 109 14.69 -11.69 0.27
C MET A 109 14.14 -10.33 -0.18
N ILE A 110 15.00 -9.30 -0.26
CA ILE A 110 14.59 -7.96 -0.72
C ILE A 110 14.15 -8.01 -2.19
N ASP A 111 14.88 -8.74 -3.04
CA ASP A 111 14.55 -8.92 -4.45
C ASP A 111 13.14 -9.49 -4.64
N TYR A 112 12.83 -10.54 -3.88
CA TYR A 112 11.52 -11.18 -3.90
C TYR A 112 10.45 -10.26 -3.33
N ALA A 113 10.71 -9.60 -2.19
CA ALA A 113 9.76 -8.68 -1.56
C ALA A 113 9.36 -7.56 -2.53
N VAL A 114 10.32 -6.89 -3.17
CA VAL A 114 10.05 -5.77 -4.07
C VAL A 114 9.39 -6.23 -5.38
N LYS A 115 9.80 -7.36 -5.96
CA LYS A 115 9.28 -7.78 -7.27
C LYS A 115 7.95 -8.53 -7.20
N GLU A 116 7.77 -9.35 -6.18
CA GLU A 116 6.66 -10.31 -6.11
C GLU A 116 5.64 -9.96 -5.01
N CYS A 117 6.05 -9.19 -3.99
CA CYS A 117 5.18 -8.84 -2.86
C CYS A 117 4.81 -7.35 -2.80
N SER A 118 5.23 -6.55 -3.77
CA SER A 118 4.78 -5.15 -3.91
C SER A 118 3.32 -5.08 -4.30
N TYR A 119 2.64 -4.08 -3.77
CA TYR A 119 1.20 -3.88 -3.98
C TYR A 119 0.88 -3.15 -5.28
N ALA A 120 1.92 -2.61 -5.91
CA ALA A 120 1.87 -1.98 -7.22
C ALA A 120 3.06 -2.47 -8.04
N ASP A 121 2.94 -2.40 -9.37
CA ASP A 121 4.07 -2.64 -10.26
C ASP A 121 5.04 -1.46 -10.18
N VAL A 122 6.19 -1.74 -9.57
CA VAL A 122 7.28 -0.78 -9.35
C VAL A 122 8.33 -0.79 -10.48
N GLY A 123 8.20 -1.68 -11.46
CA GLY A 123 9.16 -1.87 -12.55
C GLY A 123 10.49 -2.51 -12.13
N GLU A 124 11.45 -2.57 -13.05
CA GLU A 124 12.75 -3.21 -12.79
C GLU A 124 13.71 -2.33 -11.97
N GLU A 125 13.67 -1.01 -12.19
CA GLU A 125 14.51 0.00 -11.52
C GLU A 125 13.61 1.15 -11.00
N PRO A 126 12.91 0.94 -9.87
CA PRO A 126 11.92 1.89 -9.35
C PRO A 126 12.48 3.26 -8.98
N ASN A 127 13.79 3.38 -8.73
CA ASN A 127 14.46 4.61 -8.31
C ASN A 127 13.74 5.29 -7.13
N ALA A 128 13.43 4.53 -6.08
CA ALA A 128 12.79 5.07 -4.88
C ALA A 128 13.65 6.17 -4.25
N GLU A 129 13.05 7.33 -3.96
CA GLU A 129 13.73 8.48 -3.35
C GLU A 129 13.92 8.31 -1.84
N SER A 130 13.05 7.51 -1.23
CA SER A 130 13.21 7.08 0.15
C SER A 130 12.76 5.63 0.31
N VAL A 131 13.31 4.98 1.34
CA VAL A 131 12.87 3.67 1.79
C VAL A 131 12.78 3.68 3.31
N TYR A 132 11.59 3.41 3.81
CA TYR A 132 11.41 3.01 5.20
C TYR A 132 11.21 1.49 5.25
N TYR A 133 11.94 0.80 6.12
CA TYR A 133 11.73 -0.65 6.29
C TYR A 133 11.58 -1.06 7.73
N VAL A 134 10.76 -2.09 7.94
CA VAL A 134 10.59 -2.77 9.22
C VAL A 134 11.02 -4.23 9.04
N MET A 135 12.11 -4.61 9.70
CA MET A 135 12.50 -6.01 9.82
C MET A 135 12.12 -6.49 11.21
N SER A 136 11.10 -7.35 11.30
CA SER A 136 10.65 -7.93 12.55
C SER A 136 11.01 -9.41 12.63
N GLY A 137 11.22 -9.92 13.84
CA GLY A 137 11.49 -11.34 14.07
C GLY A 137 12.19 -11.61 15.39
N PRO A 138 12.66 -12.84 15.62
CA PRO A 138 13.39 -13.21 16.82
C PRO A 138 14.68 -12.37 16.97
N THR A 139 15.13 -12.14 18.21
CA THR A 139 16.36 -11.38 18.52
C THR A 139 17.61 -11.84 17.77
N HIS A 140 17.69 -13.12 17.40
CA HIS A 140 18.82 -13.66 16.66
C HIS A 140 18.76 -13.39 15.15
N ILE A 141 17.59 -12.98 14.62
CA ILE A 141 17.30 -12.72 13.20
C ILE A 141 17.15 -11.22 12.90
N ALA A 142 16.34 -10.48 13.65
CA ALA A 142 16.04 -9.07 13.37
C ALA A 142 17.11 -8.12 13.91
N LYS A 143 18.33 -8.21 13.39
CA LYS A 143 19.53 -7.57 13.93
C LYS A 143 19.92 -6.29 13.18
N ALA A 144 20.22 -5.23 13.92
CA ALA A 144 20.71 -3.97 13.36
C ALA A 144 22.05 -4.11 12.63
N GLU A 145 22.85 -5.11 13.01
CA GLU A 145 24.12 -5.47 12.36
C GLU A 145 23.93 -5.87 10.89
N TYR A 146 22.74 -6.34 10.50
CA TYR A 146 22.42 -6.66 9.12
C TYR A 146 22.13 -5.42 8.26
N GLY A 147 22.09 -4.23 8.87
CA GLY A 147 21.75 -2.98 8.19
C GLY A 147 22.65 -2.65 7.00
N MET A 148 23.94 -3.00 7.04
CA MET A 148 24.84 -2.80 5.88
C MET A 148 24.41 -3.67 4.69
N HIS A 149 24.12 -4.94 4.93
CA HIS A 149 23.72 -5.88 3.88
C HIS A 149 22.32 -5.59 3.32
N LEU A 150 21.40 -5.13 4.16
CA LEU A 150 20.08 -4.65 3.72
C LEU A 150 20.21 -3.43 2.81
N LYS A 151 21.08 -2.47 3.15
CA LYS A 151 21.36 -1.30 2.30
C LYS A 151 21.97 -1.69 0.96
N GLU A 152 22.96 -2.57 0.96
CA GLU A 152 23.56 -3.11 -0.27
C GLU A 152 22.55 -3.86 -1.15
N ALA A 153 21.57 -4.53 -0.53
CA ALA A 153 20.51 -5.22 -1.26
C ALA A 153 19.46 -4.26 -1.83
N LEU A 154 19.19 -3.13 -1.17
CA LEU A 154 18.27 -2.09 -1.62
C LEU A 154 18.86 -1.22 -2.75
N GLU A 155 20.18 -1.18 -2.91
CA GLU A 155 20.89 -0.27 -3.83
C GLU A 155 20.31 -0.25 -5.26
N LYS A 156 19.86 -1.41 -5.77
CA LYS A 156 19.30 -1.52 -7.12
C LYS A 156 17.88 -0.95 -7.28
N PHE A 157 17.18 -0.68 -6.18
CA PHE A 157 15.78 -0.24 -6.16
C PHE A 157 15.64 1.24 -5.78
N ILE A 158 16.72 1.87 -5.32
CA ILE A 158 16.70 3.23 -4.77
C ILE A 158 17.51 4.17 -5.65
N ALA A 159 17.12 5.45 -5.67
CA ALA A 159 17.87 6.49 -6.33
C ALA A 159 19.20 6.75 -5.59
N PRO A 160 20.26 7.22 -6.28
CA PRO A 160 21.49 7.66 -5.63
C PRO A 160 21.21 8.74 -4.59
N GLY A 161 21.66 8.51 -3.34
CA GLY A 161 21.42 9.45 -2.23
C GLY A 161 20.05 9.33 -1.56
N ALA A 162 19.24 8.33 -1.93
CA ALA A 162 17.95 8.08 -1.30
C ALA A 162 18.05 7.92 0.22
N ALA A 163 17.04 8.42 0.93
CA ALA A 163 16.97 8.32 2.38
C ALA A 163 16.51 6.91 2.80
N ILE A 164 17.38 6.17 3.48
CA ILE A 164 17.03 4.83 4.00
C ILE A 164 16.85 4.91 5.51
N THR A 165 15.63 4.66 5.96
CA THR A 165 15.27 4.67 7.38
C THR A 165 14.97 3.25 7.87
N PRO A 166 15.88 2.64 8.65
CA PRO A 166 15.71 1.28 9.14
C PRO A 166 14.89 1.25 10.43
N CYS A 167 14.10 0.18 10.61
CA CYS A 167 13.48 -0.18 11.88
C CYS A 167 13.57 -1.70 12.08
N TYR A 168 13.97 -2.09 13.28
CA TYR A 168 14.11 -3.47 13.70
C TYR A 168 13.20 -3.71 14.88
N VAL A 169 12.38 -4.76 14.79
CA VAL A 169 11.47 -5.18 15.84
C VAL A 169 11.90 -6.57 16.30
N GLN A 170 12.52 -6.64 17.46
CA GLN A 170 13.10 -7.86 18.00
C GLN A 170 12.18 -8.47 19.05
N TYR A 171 11.71 -9.68 18.80
CA TYR A 171 10.93 -10.45 19.75
C TYR A 171 11.82 -11.39 20.56
N HIS A 172 11.63 -11.40 21.88
CA HIS A 172 12.30 -12.32 22.80
C HIS A 172 11.73 -13.74 22.77
N VAL A 173 10.67 -13.96 21.98
CA VAL A 173 10.03 -15.26 21.80
C VAL A 173 10.68 -15.98 20.61
N PRO A 174 11.10 -17.24 20.75
CA PRO A 174 11.80 -17.96 19.69
C PRO A 174 10.95 -18.23 18.45
N ASP A 175 9.64 -18.37 18.61
CA ASP A 175 8.70 -18.69 17.52
C ASP A 175 8.09 -17.44 16.85
N ALA A 176 8.65 -16.25 17.09
CA ALA A 176 8.19 -15.04 16.44
C ALA A 176 8.41 -15.13 14.92
N LYS A 177 7.39 -14.79 14.14
CA LYS A 177 7.50 -14.75 12.69
C LYS A 177 8.49 -13.66 12.27
N THR A 178 9.32 -13.99 11.29
CA THR A 178 10.21 -13.00 10.68
C THR A 178 9.48 -12.34 9.52
N ASN A 179 9.30 -11.03 9.57
CA ASN A 179 8.65 -10.28 8.49
C ASN A 179 9.55 -9.13 8.02
N LEU A 180 9.42 -8.79 6.75
CA LEU A 180 10.03 -7.61 6.14
C LEU A 180 8.93 -6.77 5.50
N LEU A 181 8.74 -5.56 6.00
CA LEU A 181 7.99 -4.53 5.33
C LEU A 181 8.96 -3.53 4.71
N LEU A 182 8.78 -3.25 3.42
CA LEU A 182 9.43 -2.16 2.70
C LEU A 182 8.37 -1.15 2.27
N LEU A 183 8.60 0.11 2.55
CA LEU A 183 7.80 1.24 2.11
C LEU A 183 8.67 2.05 1.15
N LEU A 184 8.37 1.91 -0.14
CA LEU A 184 9.13 2.54 -1.22
C LEU A 184 8.50 3.88 -1.57
N GLY A 185 9.21 4.97 -1.28
CA GLY A 185 8.84 6.31 -1.70
C GLY A 185 9.13 6.50 -3.18
N LEU A 186 8.11 6.31 -4.02
CA LEU A 186 8.30 6.33 -5.47
C LEU A 186 7.92 7.69 -6.05
N PRO A 187 8.86 8.36 -6.74
CA PRO A 187 8.52 9.58 -7.47
C PRO A 187 7.66 9.28 -8.70
N LYS A 188 7.59 8.03 -9.17
CA LYS A 188 6.73 7.65 -10.29
C LYS A 188 6.29 6.21 -10.08
N ILE A 189 5.00 5.95 -10.25
CA ILE A 189 4.45 4.60 -10.28
C ILE A 189 4.04 4.31 -11.73
N PRO A 190 4.78 3.47 -12.48
CA PRO A 190 4.48 3.14 -13.88
C PRO A 190 3.04 2.66 -14.08
N GLU A 191 2.52 1.89 -13.13
CA GLU A 191 1.16 1.37 -13.14
C GLU A 191 0.09 2.48 -13.24
N LEU A 192 0.30 3.63 -12.57
CA LEU A 192 -0.65 4.75 -12.62
C LEU A 192 -0.78 5.31 -14.03
N VAL A 193 0.33 5.42 -14.77
CA VAL A 193 0.34 5.88 -16.16
C VAL A 193 -0.42 4.90 -17.05
N THR A 194 -0.22 3.61 -16.84
CA THR A 194 -0.94 2.54 -17.55
C THR A 194 -2.44 2.63 -17.29
N ILE A 195 -2.87 2.70 -16.02
CA ILE A 195 -4.29 2.84 -15.64
C ILE A 195 -4.93 4.05 -16.31
N ILE A 196 -4.25 5.20 -16.31
CA ILE A 196 -4.77 6.44 -16.93
C ILE A 196 -4.92 6.27 -18.45
N ASN A 197 -3.93 5.65 -19.09
CA ASN A 197 -3.96 5.41 -20.53
C ASN A 197 -5.08 4.42 -20.91
N GLU A 198 -5.23 3.33 -20.17
CA GLU A 198 -6.29 2.35 -20.36
C GLU A 198 -7.68 2.95 -20.14
N ALA A 199 -7.87 3.72 -19.05
CA ALA A 199 -9.11 4.41 -18.77
C ALA A 199 -9.47 5.40 -19.90
N THR A 200 -8.48 6.15 -20.39
CA THR A 200 -8.66 7.08 -21.53
C THR A 200 -9.06 6.33 -22.81
N GLN A 201 -8.41 5.21 -23.11
CA GLN A 201 -8.74 4.38 -24.28
C GLN A 201 -10.14 3.80 -24.17
N LEU A 202 -10.54 3.31 -22.99
CA LEU A 202 -11.88 2.77 -22.73
C LEU A 202 -12.98 3.83 -22.95
N VAL A 203 -12.74 5.07 -22.48
CA VAL A 203 -13.63 6.20 -22.78
C VAL A 203 -13.75 6.39 -24.30
N ASN A 204 -12.62 6.43 -25.01
CA ASN A 204 -12.61 6.71 -26.45
C ASN A 204 -13.25 5.58 -27.28
N LEU A 205 -13.06 4.32 -26.90
CA LEU A 205 -13.60 3.13 -27.58
C LEU A 205 -15.12 2.99 -27.46
N HIS A 206 -15.69 3.39 -26.32
CA HIS A 206 -17.12 3.20 -26.06
C HIS A 206 -17.93 4.49 -26.10
N SER A 207 -17.28 5.64 -26.33
CA SER A 207 -17.96 6.92 -26.48
C SER A 207 -18.33 7.24 -27.94
N GLY A 208 -19.38 8.03 -28.09
CA GLY A 208 -19.81 8.59 -29.36
C GLY A 208 -20.98 9.53 -29.18
N ALA A 209 -21.19 10.44 -30.13
CA ALA A 209 -22.21 11.48 -30.04
C ALA A 209 -23.66 10.95 -30.14
N SER A 210 -23.85 9.72 -30.65
CA SER A 210 -25.18 9.14 -30.78
C SER A 210 -25.78 8.77 -29.42
N PRO A 211 -27.08 9.03 -29.18
CA PRO A 211 -27.78 8.61 -27.95
C PRO A 211 -27.69 7.12 -27.66
N LEU A 212 -27.64 6.27 -28.70
CA LEU A 212 -27.49 4.83 -28.56
C LEU A 212 -26.14 4.45 -27.92
N LYS A 213 -25.04 5.07 -28.37
CA LYS A 213 -23.70 4.84 -27.79
C LYS A 213 -23.61 5.36 -26.36
N GLN A 214 -24.23 6.50 -26.05
CA GLN A 214 -24.27 7.01 -24.67
C GLN A 214 -25.07 6.07 -23.75
N GLY A 215 -26.23 5.59 -24.19
CA GLY A 215 -27.03 4.61 -23.45
C GLY A 215 -26.37 3.23 -23.32
N TRP A 216 -25.50 2.84 -24.27
CA TRP A 216 -24.66 1.65 -24.17
C TRP A 216 -23.50 1.84 -23.20
N PHE A 217 -22.84 3.00 -23.23
CA PHE A 217 -21.77 3.36 -22.30
C PHE A 217 -22.26 3.32 -20.85
N MET A 218 -23.37 3.99 -20.55
CA MET A 218 -24.00 3.97 -19.23
C MET A 218 -24.31 2.54 -18.76
N ARG A 219 -24.87 1.70 -19.65
CA ARG A 219 -25.21 0.31 -19.30
C ARG A 219 -24.00 -0.59 -19.09
N SER A 220 -22.91 -0.34 -19.79
CA SER A 220 -21.69 -1.17 -19.70
C SER A 220 -20.76 -0.75 -18.57
N LYS A 221 -20.70 0.56 -18.24
CA LYS A 221 -19.78 1.11 -17.24
C LYS A 221 -20.46 1.57 -15.95
N GLY A 222 -21.79 1.68 -15.93
CA GLY A 222 -22.56 2.08 -14.75
C GLY A 222 -22.47 3.57 -14.39
N THR A 223 -21.73 4.36 -15.18
CA THR A 223 -21.51 5.80 -14.96
C THR A 223 -21.47 6.55 -16.29
N SER A 224 -21.62 7.87 -16.24
CA SER A 224 -21.58 8.72 -17.42
C SER A 224 -20.17 8.94 -17.94
N ARG A 225 -20.08 9.18 -19.25
CA ARG A 225 -18.81 9.57 -19.89
C ARG A 225 -18.21 10.79 -19.20
N LYS A 226 -19.06 11.76 -18.83
CA LYS A 226 -18.60 12.99 -18.21
C LYS A 226 -17.94 12.69 -16.87
N GLU A 227 -18.62 11.98 -15.97
CA GLU A 227 -18.07 11.59 -14.66
C GLU A 227 -16.78 10.80 -14.79
N LEU A 228 -16.69 9.88 -15.76
CA LEU A 228 -15.48 9.07 -15.94
C LEU A 228 -14.31 9.90 -16.53
N VAL A 229 -14.59 10.89 -17.38
CA VAL A 229 -13.58 11.85 -17.88
C VAL A 229 -13.13 12.78 -16.76
N ASP A 230 -14.06 13.29 -15.96
CA ASP A 230 -13.78 14.17 -14.82
C ASP A 230 -12.90 13.42 -13.81
N ALA A 231 -13.25 12.17 -13.46
CA ALA A 231 -12.42 11.33 -12.59
C ALA A 231 -11.01 11.06 -13.15
N ILE A 232 -10.86 10.83 -14.47
CA ILE A 232 -9.54 10.69 -15.09
C ILE A 232 -8.74 12.00 -14.98
N ASN A 233 -9.40 13.15 -15.14
CA ASN A 233 -8.74 14.45 -15.03
C ASN A 233 -8.34 14.77 -13.59
N ASP A 234 -9.21 14.50 -12.62
CA ASP A 234 -8.90 14.66 -11.18
C ASP A 234 -7.71 13.77 -10.80
N PHE A 235 -7.74 12.51 -11.25
CA PHE A 235 -6.62 11.59 -11.04
C PHE A 235 -5.34 12.09 -11.73
N ARG A 236 -5.46 12.65 -12.94
CA ARG A 236 -4.32 13.26 -13.62
C ARG A 236 -3.77 14.47 -12.89
N GLU A 237 -4.62 15.29 -12.30
CA GLU A 237 -4.21 16.48 -11.55
C GLU A 237 -3.49 16.09 -10.26
N LEU A 238 -4.08 15.17 -9.48
CA LEU A 238 -3.51 14.63 -8.25
C LEU A 238 -2.12 14.00 -8.46
N PHE A 239 -1.93 13.30 -9.58
CA PHE A 239 -0.67 12.61 -9.89
C PHE A 239 0.16 13.31 -10.98
N SER A 240 -0.18 14.54 -11.37
CA SER A 240 0.48 15.29 -12.46
C SER A 240 1.99 15.44 -12.24
N TYR A 241 2.38 15.70 -10.99
CA TYR A 241 3.77 15.78 -10.55
C TYR A 241 4.55 14.48 -10.79
N TYR A 242 3.88 13.34 -10.62
CA TYR A 242 4.46 12.00 -10.73
C TYR A 242 4.34 11.39 -12.15
N MET A 243 3.67 12.08 -13.08
CA MET A 243 3.48 11.60 -14.47
C MET A 243 4.35 12.30 -15.51
N SER A 244 4.96 13.43 -15.18
CA SER A 244 5.78 14.17 -16.14
C SER A 244 7.13 13.45 -16.33
N PRO A 245 7.58 13.12 -17.57
CA PRO A 245 8.94 12.66 -17.81
C PRO A 245 9.88 13.77 -17.34
N GLY A 246 10.89 13.41 -16.54
CA GLY A 246 11.72 14.39 -15.82
C GLY A 246 12.32 15.41 -16.77
N GLU A 247 11.97 16.69 -16.58
CA GLU A 247 13.00 17.71 -16.69
C GLU A 247 13.95 17.41 -15.53
N SER A 248 15.07 16.77 -15.85
CA SER A 248 16.23 16.77 -15.00
C SER A 248 16.50 18.22 -14.62
N ILE A 249 16.36 18.55 -13.34
CA ILE A 249 16.84 19.81 -12.80
C ILE A 249 18.37 19.74 -12.97
N GLU A 250 18.88 20.48 -13.97
CA GLU A 250 20.31 20.77 -14.13
C GLU A 250 20.86 21.56 -12.93
#